data_AF-A0A926AW86-F1
#
_entry.id   AF-A0A926AW86-F1
#
_cell.length_a   1.000
_cell.length_b   1.000
_cell.length_c   1.000
_cell.angle_alpha   90.00
_cell.angle_beta   90.00
_cell.angle_gamma   90.00
#
_symmetry.space_group_name_H-M   'P 1'
#
loop_
_entity.id
_entity.type
_entity.pdbx_description
1 polymer ?
#
loop_
_entity_poly.entity_id
_entity_poly.type
_entity_poly.pdbx_seq_one_letter_code
_entity_poly.pdbx_strand_id
1 'polypeptide(L)' 'MGEANGQLIRFLSQDMGLSTRVLATAQKLQRRVRGPLPMVLLQYGLIDLMQLQEILDWQISL' A
#
# COMPACT_ATOMS: atom_id res chain seq x y z
N MET A 1 -15.86 -6.27 -0.69
CA MET A 1 -14.43 -6.13 -1.09
C MET A 1 -13.99 -4.70 -1.44
N GLY A 2 -14.86 -3.67 -1.37
CA GLY A 2 -14.49 -2.28 -1.72
C GLY A 2 -13.96 -1.39 -0.58
N GLU A 3 -14.33 -1.65 0.67
CA GLU A 3 -14.09 -0.73 1.80
C GLU A 3 -12.67 -0.81 2.38
N ALA A 4 -12.15 -2.03 2.61
CA ALA A 4 -10.81 -2.24 3.16
C ALA A 4 -9.69 -1.65 2.28
N ASN A 5 -9.87 -1.69 0.95
CA ASN A 5 -8.89 -1.13 0.02
C ASN A 5 -8.91 0.41 0.04
N GLY A 6 -10.08 1.02 0.28
CA GLY A 6 -10.22 2.46 0.42
C GLY A 6 -9.57 3.00 1.70
N GLN A 7 -9.71 2.27 2.82
CA GLN A 7 -9.05 2.61 4.09
C GLN A 7 -7.53 2.50 3.98
N LEU A 8 -7.02 1.43 3.35
CA LEU A 8 -5.58 1.27 3.14
C LEU A 8 -5.02 2.42 2.31
N ILE A 9 -5.65 2.79 1.19
CA ILE A 9 -5.18 3.92 0.37
C ILE A 9 -5.18 5.24 1.14
N ARG A 10 -6.15 5.47 2.03
CA ARG A 10 -6.16 6.65 2.91
C ARG A 10 -5.00 6.63 3.88
N PHE A 11 -4.79 5.52 4.59
CA PHE A 11 -3.67 5.35 5.52
C PHE A 11 -2.31 5.59 4.82
N LEU A 12 -2.09 4.93 3.68
CA LEU A 12 -0.87 5.09 2.88
C LEU A 12 -0.64 6.57 2.51
N SER A 13 -1.70 7.29 2.13
CA SER A 13 -1.60 8.69 1.70
C SER A 13 -1.49 9.69 2.85
N GLN A 14 -2.22 9.49 3.95
CA GLN A 14 -2.40 10.47 5.01
C GLN A 14 -1.41 10.25 6.16
N ASP A 15 -1.26 9.01 6.60
CA ASP A 15 -0.41 8.65 7.73
C ASP A 15 1.03 8.39 7.29
N MET A 16 1.22 7.67 6.18
CA MET A 16 2.57 7.39 5.64
C MET A 16 3.08 8.41 4.62
N GLY A 17 2.25 9.37 4.20
CA GLY A 17 2.66 10.43 3.28
C GLY A 17 3.04 9.97 1.87
N LEU A 18 2.60 8.78 1.43
CA LEU A 18 2.87 8.31 0.07
C LEU A 18 2.16 9.21 -0.95
N SER A 19 2.94 9.73 -1.90
CA SER A 19 2.38 10.59 -2.95
C SER A 19 1.35 9.86 -3.81
N THR A 20 0.36 10.60 -4.32
CA THR A 20 -0.64 10.07 -5.26
C THR A 20 -0.01 9.40 -6.48
N ARG A 21 1.17 9.86 -6.93
CA ARG A 21 1.91 9.26 -8.04
C ARG A 21 2.42 7.86 -7.70
N VAL A 22 2.95 7.66 -6.50
CA VAL A 22 3.40 6.35 -6.02
C VAL A 22 2.21 5.40 -5.92
N LEU A 23 1.12 5.84 -5.29
CA LEU A 23 -0.10 5.05 -5.13
C LEU A 23 -0.71 4.63 -6.49
N ALA A 24 -0.81 5.57 -7.44
CA ALA A 24 -1.30 5.26 -8.78
C ALA A 24 -0.41 4.27 -9.53
N THR A 25 0.92 4.34 -9.33
CA THR A 25 1.88 3.40 -9.91
C THR A 25 1.70 2.01 -9.31
N ALA A 26 1.66 1.91 -7.98
CA ALA A 26 1.46 0.66 -7.26
C ALA A 26 0.14 -0.02 -7.64
N GLN A 27 -0.97 0.71 -7.74
CA GLN A 27 -2.26 0.17 -8.18
C GLN A 27 -2.26 -0.33 -9.64
N LYS A 28 -1.48 0.30 -10.54
CA LYS A 28 -1.30 -0.18 -11.91
C LYS A 28 -0.50 -1.48 -11.93
N LEU A 29 0.56 -1.57 -11.14
CA LEU A 29 1.40 -2.76 -11.01
C LEU A 29 0.63 -3.92 -10.36
N GLN A 30 -0.17 -3.62 -9.33
CA GLN A 30 -1.01 -4.60 -8.64
C GLN A 30 -1.97 -5.32 -9.58
N ARG A 31 -2.58 -4.60 -10.53
CA ARG A 31 -3.44 -5.19 -11.57
C ARG A 31 -2.71 -6.16 -12.49
N ARG A 32 -1.40 -5.99 -12.69
CA ARG A 32 -0.57 -6.88 -13.54
C ARG A 32 -0.08 -8.09 -12.77
N VAL A 33 0.47 -7.88 -11.57
CA VAL A 33 1.13 -8.91 -10.76
C VAL A 33 0.13 -9.76 -9.97
N ARG A 34 -1.10 -9.26 -9.74
CA ARG A 34 -2.14 -9.90 -8.92
C ARG A 34 -1.63 -10.25 -7.51
N GLY A 35 -1.13 -9.24 -6.80
CA GLY A 35 -0.69 -9.36 -5.41
C GLY A 35 -1.38 -8.35 -4.48
N PRO A 36 -1.23 -8.51 -3.16
CA PRO A 36 -1.66 -7.50 -2.21
C PRO A 36 -0.81 -6.23 -2.39
N LEU A 37 -1.44 -5.06 -2.29
CA LEU A 37 -0.80 -3.76 -2.54
C LEU A 37 0.49 -3.53 -1.71
N PRO A 38 0.56 -3.92 -0.41
CA PRO A 38 1.78 -3.75 0.39
C PRO A 38 2.99 -4.51 -0.20
N MET A 39 2.76 -5.72 -0.71
CA MET A 39 3.83 -6.51 -1.34
C MET A 39 4.28 -5.90 -2.66
N VAL A 40 3.36 -5.33 -3.44
CA VAL A 40 3.70 -4.61 -4.67
C VAL A 40 4.51 -3.34 -4.37
N LEU A 41 4.19 -2.62 -3.29
CA LEU A 41 4.97 -1.46 -2.87
C LEU A 41 6.42 -1.85 -2.54
N LEU A 42 6.62 -2.93 -1.77
CA LEU A 42 7.97 -3.40 -1.41
C LEU A 42 8.74 -3.93 -2.63
N GLN A 43 8.13 -4.77 -3.46
CA GLN A 43 8.79 -5.41 -4.61
C GLN A 43 9.38 -4.41 -5.61
N TYR A 44 8.79 -3.21 -5.69
CA TYR A 44 9.23 -2.14 -6.59
C TYR A 44 9.97 -1.01 -5.87
N GLY A 45 10.35 -1.20 -4.60
CA GLY A 45 11.11 -0.21 -3.82
C GLY A 45 10.36 1.10 -3.59
N LEU A 46 9.03 1.07 -3.61
CA LEU A 46 8.18 2.23 -3.34
C LEU A 46 8.00 2.49 -1.84
N ILE A 47 8.31 1.48 -1.04
CA ILE A 47 8.47 1.51 0.42
C ILE A 47 9.66 0.62 0.79
N ASP A 48 10.16 0.78 2.01
CA ASP A 48 11.11 -0.15 2.61
C ASP A 48 10.43 -1.22 3.51
N LEU A 49 11.24 -2.06 4.14
CA LEU A 49 10.77 -3.12 5.04
C LEU A 49 10.15 -2.58 6.34
N MET A 50 10.62 -1.43 6.85
CA MET A 50 10.06 -0.83 8.07
C MET A 50 8.67 -0.28 7.79
N GLN A 51 8.50 0.42 6.68
CA GLN A 51 7.21 0.91 6.21
C GLN A 51 6.26 -0.25 5.87
N LEU A 52 6.77 -1.36 5.34
CA LEU A 52 5.94 -2.56 5.17
C LEU A 52 5.43 -3.06 6.53
N GLN A 53 6.28 -3.08 7.55
CA GLN A 53 5.86 -3.49 8.90
C GLN A 53 4.76 -2.57 9.44
N GLU A 54 4.89 -1.25 9.30
CA GLU A 54 3.85 -0.29 9.72
C GLU A 54 2.51 -0.54 9.02
N ILE A 55 2.53 -0.88 7.72
CA ILE A 55 1.31 -1.25 7.00
C ILE A 55 0.68 -2.51 7.58
N LEU A 56 1.47 -3.56 7.84
CA LEU A 56 0.97 -4.83 8.34
C LEU A 56 0.41 -4.67 9.77
N ASP A 57 1.10 -3.91 10.62
CA ASP A 57 0.65 -3.59 11.97
C ASP A 57 -0.69 -2.83 11.93
N TRP A 58 -0.82 -1.84 11.03
CA TRP A 58 -2.08 -1.14 10.81
C TRP A 58 -3.21 -2.08 10.33
N GLN A 59 -2.92 -2.98 9.39
CA GLN A 59 -3.92 -3.93 8.88
C GLN A 59 -4.41 -4.93 9.92
N ILE A 60 -3.57 -5.32 10.89
CA ILE A 60 -3.94 -6.21 12.00
C ILE A 60 -4.75 -5.47 13.07
N SER A 61 -4.55 -4.16 13.20
CA SER A 61 -5.25 -3.31 14.19
C SER A 61 -6.69 -2.95 13.84
N LEU A 62 -7.19 -3.42 12.70
CA LEU A 62 -8.45 -3.03 12.05
C LEU A 62 -9.49 -4.15 12.12
#